data_AF-A0A759LMC0-F1
#
_entry.id   AF-A0A759LMC0-F1
#
_cell.length_a   1.000
_cell.length_b   1.000
_cell.length_c   1.000
_cell.angle_alpha   90.00
_cell.angle_beta   90.00
_cell.angle_gamma   90.00
#
_symmetry.space_group_name_H-M   'P 1'
#
loop_
_entity.id
_entity.type
_entity.pdbx_description
1 polymer ?
#
loop_
_entity_poly.entity_id
_entity_poly.type
_entity_poly.pdbx_seq_one_letter_code
_entity_poly.pdbx_strand_id
1 'polypeptide(L)' 'TAIQVPMKHTGTEAEVNAVRDFLLAHTVKAFIITPPGEEKGLYRVVADSVRKNQISSKFAELTFTIKRAYGVYA' A
#
# COMPACT_ATOMS: atom_id res chain seq x y z
N THR A 1 -16.98 -0.67 -10.29
CA THR A 1 -16.23 0.52 -9.86
C THR A 1 -14.95 0.04 -9.20
N ALA A 2 -13.77 0.50 -9.63
CA ALA A 2 -12.52 0.03 -9.03
C ALA A 2 -12.41 0.56 -7.60
N ILE A 3 -12.49 -0.34 -6.62
CA ILE A 3 -12.35 0.01 -5.20
C ILE A 3 -10.90 0.44 -4.96
N GLN A 4 -10.74 1.66 -4.45
CA GLN A 4 -9.45 2.22 -4.03
C GLN A 4 -9.52 2.54 -2.53
N VAL A 5 -8.62 1.94 -1.76
CA VAL A 5 -8.55 2.14 -0.30
C VAL A 5 -7.28 2.91 0.02
N PRO A 6 -7.39 4.14 0.56
CA PRO A 6 -6.23 4.87 1.06
C PRO A 6 -5.77 4.28 2.38
N MET A 7 -4.48 3.97 2.47
CA MET A 7 -3.82 3.44 3.65
C MET A 7 -2.74 4.41 4.10
N LYS A 8 -2.52 4.47 5.42
CA LYS A 8 -1.41 5.19 6.03
C LYS A 8 -0.64 4.29 6.97
N HIS A 9 0.67 4.42 6.96
CA HIS A 9 1.59 3.78 7.89
C HIS A 9 2.53 4.84 8.47
N THR A 10 2.75 4.81 9.78
CA THR A 10 3.67 5.75 10.44
C THR A 10 4.64 4.94 11.27
N GLY A 11 5.93 5.17 11.09
CA GLY A 11 6.97 4.39 11.75
C GLY A 11 8.32 5.07 11.71
N THR A 12 9.35 4.32 12.09
CA THR A 12 10.74 4.81 11.97
C THR A 12 11.11 4.97 10.50
N GLU A 13 12.09 5.83 10.19
CA GLU A 13 12.52 6.00 8.80
C GLU A 13 12.99 4.69 8.15
N ALA A 14 13.74 3.86 8.88
CA ALA A 14 14.21 2.57 8.41
C ALA A 14 13.04 1.63 8.07
N GLU A 15 12.04 1.58 8.96
CA GLU A 15 10.83 0.79 8.75
C GLU A 15 10.00 1.29 7.56
N VAL A 16 9.79 2.60 7.46
CA VAL A 16 9.05 3.21 6.35
C VAL A 16 9.74 2.96 5.01
N ASN A 17 11.07 3.01 4.96
CA ASN A 17 11.81 2.67 3.75
C ASN A 17 11.64 1.17 3.40
N ALA A 18 11.72 0.26 4.37
CA ALA A 18 11.49 -1.16 4.13
C ALA A 18 10.06 -1.46 3.65
N VAL A 19 9.05 -0.81 4.24
CA VAL A 19 7.65 -0.92 3.79
C VAL A 19 7.48 -0.34 2.40
N ARG A 20 8.10 0.81 2.09
CA ARG A 20 8.08 1.40 0.75
C ARG A 20 8.66 0.45 -0.28
N ASP A 21 9.81 -0.17 -0.02
CA ASP A 21 10.45 -1.10 -0.93
C ASP A 21 9.59 -2.36 -1.15
N PHE A 22 8.97 -2.87 -0.08
CA PHE A 22 7.99 -3.95 -0.18
C PHE A 22 6.79 -3.57 -1.05
N LEU A 23 6.21 -2.39 -0.82
CA LEU A 23 5.07 -1.89 -1.59
C LEU A 23 5.45 -1.69 -3.06
N LEU A 24 6.64 -1.13 -3.35
CA LEU A 24 7.17 -0.96 -4.70
C LEU A 24 7.33 -2.30 -5.42
N ALA A 25 7.86 -3.32 -4.76
CA ALA A 25 7.96 -4.67 -5.32
C ALA A 25 6.57 -5.30 -5.60
N HIS A 26 5.56 -4.95 -4.79
CA HIS A 26 4.16 -5.40 -4.93
C HIS A 26 3.27 -4.40 -5.68
N THR A 27 3.89 -3.48 -6.44
CA THR A 27 3.16 -2.64 -7.40
C THR A 27 2.79 -3.39 -8.65
N VAL A 28 3.40 -4.54 -8.94
CA VAL A 28 3.09 -5.39 -10.11
C VAL A 28 2.34 -6.65 -9.69
N LYS A 29 2.75 -7.26 -8.58
CA LYS A 29 2.14 -8.47 -8.01
C LYS A 29 0.99 -8.11 -7.08
N ALA A 30 -0.16 -8.75 -7.26
CA ALA A 30 -1.26 -8.67 -6.30
C ALA A 30 -0.92 -9.50 -5.06
N PHE A 31 -1.42 -9.06 -3.91
CA PHE A 31 -1.32 -9.79 -2.64
C PHE A 31 -2.70 -9.87 -1.98
N ILE A 32 -2.87 -10.89 -1.15
CA ILE A 32 -4.12 -11.10 -0.42
C ILE A 32 -4.05 -10.32 0.88
N ILE A 33 -4.96 -9.37 1.04
CA ILE A 33 -5.13 -8.59 2.27
C ILE A 33 -6.61 -8.39 2.54
N THR A 34 -6.94 -8.23 3.82
CA THR A 34 -8.25 -7.75 4.27
C THR A 34 -8.06 -6.30 4.69
N PRO A 35 -8.41 -5.31 3.84
CA PRO A 35 -8.30 -3.91 4.23
C PRO A 35 -9.33 -3.59 5.33
N PRO A 36 -9.05 -2.60 6.19
CA PRO A 36 -10.02 -2.16 7.19
C PRO A 36 -11.29 -1.63 6.50
N GLY A 37 -12.42 -2.29 6.75
CA GLY A 37 -13.73 -1.94 6.16
C GLY A 37 -14.07 -2.64 4.84
N GLU A 38 -13.20 -3.53 4.34
CA GLU A 38 -13.39 -4.27 3.08
C GLU A 38 -13.25 -5.77 3.29
N GLU A 39 -13.72 -6.55 2.33
CA GLU A 39 -13.57 -8.00 2.34
C GLU A 39 -12.16 -8.44 1.94
N LYS A 40 -11.77 -9.63 2.41
CA LYS A 40 -10.52 -10.28 1.99
C LYS A 40 -10.51 -10.44 0.47
N GLY A 41 -9.48 -9.93 -0.18
CA GLY A 41 -9.40 -9.96 -1.63
C GLY A 41 -7.98 -9.84 -2.17
N LEU A 42 -7.87 -9.95 -3.49
CA LEU A 42 -6.64 -9.60 -4.21
C LEU A 42 -6.58 -8.09 -4.35
N TYR A 43 -5.59 -7.48 -3.70
CA TYR A 43 -5.31 -6.07 -3.84
C TYR A 43 -3.91 -5.88 -4.41
N ARG A 44 -3.72 -4.76 -5.09
CA ARG A 44 -2.45 -4.34 -5.66
C ARG A 44 -2.20 -2.89 -5.29
N VAL A 45 -0.95 -2.54 -4.98
CA VAL A 45 -0.58 -1.16 -4.68
C VAL A 45 -0.52 -0.35 -5.98
N VAL A 46 -1.04 0.88 -5.94
CA VAL A 46 -0.85 1.83 -7.03
C VAL A 46 0.50 2.50 -6.85
N ALA A 47 1.46 2.20 -7.73
CA ALA A 47 2.84 2.72 -7.64
C ALA A 47 2.90 4.24 -7.48
N ASP A 48 2.10 4.96 -8.27
CA ASP A 48 2.06 6.44 -8.25
C ASP A 48 1.40 7.03 -7.00
N SER A 49 0.81 6.20 -6.14
CA SER A 49 0.16 6.64 -4.90
C SER A 49 1.06 6.60 -3.68
N VAL A 50 2.25 5.97 -3.77
CA VAL A 50 3.14 5.79 -2.62
C VAL A 50 3.89 7.09 -2.32
N ARG A 51 3.49 7.78 -1.25
CA ARG A 51 4.07 9.05 -0.81
C ARG A 51 4.68 8.92 0.58
N LYS A 52 5.98 9.21 0.69
CA LYS A 52 6.69 9.35 1.97
C LYS A 52 6.63 10.81 2.41
N ASN A 53 6.19 11.04 3.64
CA ASN A 53 6.23 12.32 4.32
C ASN A 53 7.12 12.22 5.57
N GLN A 54 8.14 13.06 5.67
CA GLN A 54 9.03 13.03 6.82
C GLN A 54 8.43 13.87 7.95
N ILE A 55 8.10 13.23 9.08
CA ILE A 55 7.53 13.93 10.24
C ILE A 55 8.65 14.50 11.12
N SER A 56 9.74 13.74 11.28
CA SER A 56 10.92 14.16 12.05
C SER A 56 12.19 13.50 11.52
N SER A 57 13.34 13.79 12.14
CA SER A 57 14.61 13.13 11.81
C SER A 57 14.63 11.62 12.07
N LYS A 58 13.66 11.08 12.85
CA LYS A 58 13.60 9.64 13.19
C LYS A 58 12.34 8.94 12.69
N PHE A 59 11.27 9.69 12.41
CA PHE A 59 9.96 9.16 12.06
C PHE A 59 9.47 9.70 10.73
N ALA A 60 8.86 8.81 9.95
CA ALA A 60 8.24 9.13 8.68
C ALA A 60 6.83 8.52 8.63
N GLU A 61 6.00 9.13 7.79
CA GLU A 61 4.70 8.63 7.41
C GLU A 61 4.73 8.21 5.95
N LEU A 62 4.04 7.13 5.64
CA LEU A 62 3.88 6.57 4.32
C LEU A 62 2.40 6.47 4.03
N THR A 63 1.97 7.19 3.00
CA THR A 63 0.60 7.12 2.48
C THR A 63 0.63 6.38 1.16
N PHE A 64 -0.29 5.44 0.96
CA PHE A 64 -0.38 4.66 -0.26
C PHE A 64 -1.81 4.19 -0.49
N THR A 65 -2.17 4.01 -1.76
CA THR A 65 -3.49 3.54 -2.15
C THR A 65 -3.37 2.14 -2.72
N ILE A 66 -4.24 1.24 -2.24
CA ILE A 66 -4.40 -0.09 -2.81
C ILE A 66 -5.67 -0.11 -3.66
N LYS A 67 -5.63 -0.87 -4.76
CA LYS A 67 -6.78 -1.12 -5.64
C LYS A 67 -7.12 -2.60 -5.66
N ARG A 68 -8.41 -2.92 -5.68
CA ARG A 68 -8.86 -4.31 -5.84
C ARG A 68 -8.48 -4.79 -7.24
N ALA A 69 -7.65 -5.82 -7.31
CA ALA A 69 -7.30 -6.49 -8.54
C ALA A 69 -8.37 -7.55 -8.81
N TYR A 70 -9.34 -7.22 -9.67
CA TYR A 70 -10.25 -8.22 -10.23
C TYR A 70 -9.43 -9.06 -11.23
N GLY A 71 -8.75 -10.08 -10.74
CA GLY A 71 -8.31 -11.17 -11.59
C GLY A 71 -9.57 -11.79 -12.18
N VAL A 72 -9.79 -11.59 -13.48
CA VAL A 72 -10.75 -12.42 -14.22
C VAL A 72 -10.19 -13.83 -14.11
N TYR A 73 -10.81 -14.68 -13.29
CA TYR A 73 -10.79 -16.10 -13.57
C TYR A 73 -11.56 -16.23 -14.90
N ALA A 74 -10.83 -16.20 -16.00
CA ALA A 74 -11.33 -16.57 -17.31
C ALA A 74 -11.26 -18.09 -17.43
#